data_AF-A0A3B8JN09-F1
#
_entry.id   AF-A0A3B8JN09-F1
#
_cell.length_a   1.000
_cell.length_b   1.000
_cell.length_c   1.000
_cell.angle_alpha   90.00
_cell.angle_beta   90.00
_cell.angle_gamma   90.00
#
_symmetry.space_group_name_H-M   'P 1'
#
loop_
_entity.id
_entity.type
_entity.pdbx_description
1 polymer ?
#
loop_
_entity_poly.entity_id
_entity_poly.type
_entity_poly.pdbx_seq_one_letter_code
_entity_poly.pdbx_strand_id
1 'polypeptide(L)'
;MFNSLSVPSSLLPPTNSDSSSDKEPFLRFYLEPDTTALLPLLQLAEVFNIPISQIVPIAHMPPWIRGVYNWRGEILWIADLGHLVGLTPSYQ
;
A
#
# COMPACT_ATOMS: atom_id res chain seq x y z
N MET A 1 -60.44 19.55 11.48
CA MET A 1 -59.92 18.42 10.69
C MET A 1 -59.05 19.02 9.60
N PHE A 2 -57.72 18.95 9.72
CA PHE A 2 -56.81 19.49 8.71
C PHE A 2 -56.47 18.37 7.71
N ASN A 3 -56.86 18.56 6.44
CA ASN A 3 -56.51 17.64 5.36
C ASN A 3 -55.01 17.74 5.09
N SER A 4 -54.30 16.63 5.30
CA SER A 4 -52.91 16.48 4.87
C SER A 4 -52.89 16.34 3.35
N LEU A 5 -52.34 17.34 2.66
CA LEU A 5 -52.05 17.26 1.23
C LEU A 5 -50.73 16.49 1.06
N SER A 6 -50.83 15.25 0.60
CA SER A 6 -49.70 14.41 0.24
C SER A 6 -48.97 15.00 -0.96
N VAL A 7 -47.72 15.42 -0.79
CA VAL A 7 -46.88 15.87 -1.90
C VAL A 7 -46.53 14.64 -2.77
N PRO A 8 -46.75 14.67 -4.09
CA PRO A 8 -46.42 13.56 -4.96
C PRO A 8 -44.90 13.34 -5.03
N SER A 9 -44.47 12.08 -4.83
CA SER A 9 -43.07 11.65 -4.78
C SER A 9 -42.26 11.94 -6.05
N SER A 10 -42.91 12.41 -7.13
CA SER A 10 -42.28 12.81 -8.40
C SER A 10 -41.58 14.17 -8.35
N LEU A 11 -41.71 14.94 -7.27
CA LEU A 11 -41.02 16.22 -7.06
C LEU A 11 -39.77 16.09 -6.17
N LEU A 12 -39.47 14.90 -5.68
CA LEU A 12 -38.21 14.66 -4.98
C LEU A 12 -37.08 14.66 -6.03
N PRO A 13 -35.98 15.41 -5.82
CA PRO A 13 -34.81 15.29 -6.67
C PRO A 13 -34.37 13.82 -6.68
N PRO A 14 -33.83 13.31 -7.81
CA PRO A 14 -33.21 12.00 -7.79
C PRO A 14 -32.13 12.04 -6.72
N THR A 15 -32.37 11.34 -5.60
CA THR A 15 -31.30 10.97 -4.70
C THR A 15 -30.44 10.02 -5.51
N ASN A 16 -29.43 10.57 -6.18
CA ASN A 16 -28.23 9.82 -6.49
C ASN A 16 -27.70 9.33 -5.14
N SER A 17 -28.23 8.20 -4.68
CA SER A 17 -27.50 7.27 -3.85
C SER A 17 -26.42 6.68 -4.76
N ASP A 18 -25.48 7.52 -5.19
CA ASP A 18 -24.14 7.07 -5.48
C ASP A 18 -23.64 6.57 -4.13
N SER A 19 -23.94 5.30 -3.83
CA SER A 19 -23.21 4.56 -2.83
C SER A 19 -21.77 4.63 -3.31
N SER A 20 -21.03 5.60 -2.80
CA SER A 20 -19.61 5.77 -3.04
C SER A 20 -18.97 4.45 -2.64
N SER A 21 -18.75 3.58 -3.62
CA SER A 21 -17.88 2.44 -3.43
C SER A 21 -16.54 3.07 -3.15
N ASP A 22 -16.15 3.13 -1.87
CA ASP A 22 -14.85 3.64 -1.45
C ASP A 22 -13.78 2.71 -2.02
N LYS A 23 -13.39 3.00 -3.26
CA LYS A 23 -12.33 2.28 -3.97
C LYS A 23 -11.01 2.81 -3.44
N GLU A 24 -10.37 2.03 -2.58
CA GLU A 24 -9.02 2.32 -2.12
C GLU A 24 -8.01 1.85 -3.19
N PRO A 25 -7.05 2.71 -3.59
CA PRO A 25 -6.05 2.33 -4.57
C PRO A 25 -4.88 1.56 -3.96
N PHE A 26 -4.39 0.55 -4.67
CA PHE A 26 -3.26 -0.31 -4.25
C PHE A 26 -2.17 -0.34 -5.32
N LEU A 27 -0.91 -0.38 -4.87
CA LEU A 27 0.22 -0.80 -5.71
C LEU A 27 0.23 -2.32 -5.79
N ARG A 28 0.20 -2.85 -7.02
CA ARG A 28 0.41 -4.27 -7.28
C ARG A 28 1.86 -4.53 -7.66
N PHE A 29 2.50 -5.49 -7.00
CA PHE A 29 3.87 -5.90 -7.28
C PHE A 29 4.03 -7.41 -7.13
N TYR A 30 5.15 -7.92 -7.65
CA TYR A 30 5.47 -9.34 -7.66
C TYR A 30 6.65 -9.61 -6.73
N LEU A 31 6.52 -10.65 -5.93
CA LEU A 31 7.58 -11.25 -5.15
C LEU A 31 7.91 -12.59 -5.78
N GLU A 32 9.18 -12.80 -6.11
CA GLU A 32 9.66 -14.08 -6.59
C GLU A 32 9.40 -15.19 -5.54
N PRO A 33 9.09 -16.42 -5.97
CA PRO A 33 9.00 -16.85 -7.37
C PRO A 33 7.65 -16.57 -8.07
N ASP A 34 6.53 -16.49 -7.34
CA ASP A 34 5.19 -16.46 -7.95
C ASP A 34 4.11 -15.77 -7.09
N THR A 35 4.51 -14.90 -6.16
CA THR A 35 3.59 -14.24 -5.25
C THR A 35 3.21 -12.85 -5.74
N THR A 36 1.91 -12.60 -5.92
CA THR A 36 1.38 -11.24 -6.18
C THR A 36 0.95 -10.60 -4.86
N ALA A 37 1.47 -9.41 -4.58
CA ALA A 37 1.14 -8.64 -3.38
C ALA A 37 0.51 -7.29 -3.73
N LEU A 38 -0.28 -6.77 -2.80
CA LEU A 38 -0.94 -5.47 -2.88
C LEU A 38 -0.54 -4.64 -1.67
N LEU A 39 -0.14 -3.38 -1.90
CA LEU A 39 0.16 -2.41 -0.85
C LEU A 39 -0.78 -1.20 -1.01
N PRO A 40 -1.52 -0.78 0.03
CA PRO A 40 -2.32 0.43 -0.03
C PRO A 40 -1.46 1.64 -0.44
N LEU A 41 -1.88 2.40 -1.46
CA LEU A 41 -1.11 3.56 -1.91
C LEU A 41 -0.98 4.63 -0.82
N LEU A 42 -1.93 4.69 0.12
CA LEU A 42 -1.89 5.65 1.22
C LEU A 42 -0.67 5.45 2.14
N GLN A 43 -0.07 4.25 2.14
CA GLN A 43 1.12 3.92 2.93
C GLN A 43 2.42 4.02 2.13
N LEU A 44 2.35 4.31 0.82
CA LEU A 44 3.50 4.33 -0.08
C LEU A 44 4.12 5.74 -0.14
N ALA A 45 5.37 5.86 0.27
CA ALA A 45 6.12 7.10 0.14
C ALA A 45 6.64 7.30 -1.29
N GLU A 46 7.44 6.37 -1.80
CA GLU A 46 8.07 6.46 -3.13
C GLU A 46 8.44 5.05 -3.63
N VAL A 47 8.47 4.86 -4.96
CA VAL A 47 9.02 3.65 -5.60
C VAL A 47 10.28 4.03 -6.34
N PHE A 48 11.41 3.45 -5.95
CA PHE A 48 12.70 3.73 -6.57
C PHE A 48 13.63 2.52 -6.46
N ASN A 49 14.64 2.50 -7.33
CA ASN A 49 15.66 1.45 -7.33
C ASN A 49 16.82 1.87 -6.43
N ILE A 50 17.27 0.94 -5.58
CA ILE A 50 18.42 1.13 -4.69
C ILE A 50 19.57 0.28 -5.21
N PRO A 51 20.72 0.87 -5.59
CA PRO A 51 21.93 0.10 -5.84
C PRO A 51 22.35 -0.65 -4.58
N ILE A 52 22.56 -1.96 -4.67
CA ILE A 52 22.96 -2.81 -3.53
C ILE A 52 24.23 -2.27 -2.85
N SER A 53 25.15 -1.70 -3.62
CA SER A 53 26.39 -1.08 -3.12
C SER A 53 26.18 0.12 -2.20
N GLN A 54 24.98 0.71 -2.17
CA GLN A 54 24.64 1.84 -1.30
C GLN A 54 23.94 1.41 -0.01
N ILE A 55 23.63 0.11 0.14
CA ILE A 55 23.07 -0.42 1.38
C ILE A 55 24.24 -0.72 2.33
N VAL A 56 24.24 -0.07 3.50
CA VAL A 56 25.26 -0.28 4.52
C VAL A 56 24.79 -1.41 5.44
N PRO A 57 25.46 -2.58 5.45
CA PRO A 57 25.05 -3.71 6.27
C PRO A 57 25.27 -3.40 7.76
N ILE A 58 24.33 -3.85 8.59
CA ILE A 58 24.39 -3.72 10.06
C ILE A 58 24.54 -5.11 10.66
N ALA A 59 25.57 -5.29 11.49
CA ALA A 59 25.85 -6.56 12.15
C ALA A 59 24.75 -6.96 13.15
N HIS A 60 24.61 -8.26 13.40
CA HIS A 60 23.67 -8.83 14.38
C HIS A 60 22.18 -8.51 14.12
N MET A 61 21.81 -8.20 12.88
CA MET A 61 20.42 -8.01 12.49
C MET A 61 19.76 -9.34 12.05
N PRO A 62 18.42 -9.43 12.13
CA PRO A 62 17.70 -10.54 11.52
C PRO A 62 18.04 -10.68 10.04
N PRO A 63 18.00 -11.90 9.48
CA PRO A 63 18.53 -12.15 8.14
C PRO A 63 17.66 -11.57 7.00
N TRP A 64 16.46 -11.10 7.31
CA TRP A 64 15.62 -10.31 6.38
C TRP A 64 15.97 -8.82 6.37
N ILE A 65 16.83 -8.33 7.27
CA ILE A 65 17.37 -6.96 7.20
C ILE A 65 18.63 -6.97 6.34
N ARG A 66 18.64 -6.12 5.32
CA ARG A 66 19.81 -5.91 4.46
C ARG A 66 20.78 -4.87 5.00
N GLY A 67 20.27 -3.95 5.81
CA GLY A 67 21.05 -2.86 6.38
C GLY A 67 20.26 -1.56 6.35
N VAL A 68 20.98 -0.46 6.16
CA VAL A 68 20.41 0.89 6.11
C VAL A 68 20.79 1.62 4.82
N TYR A 69 19.97 2.60 4.45
CA TYR A 69 20.16 3.44 3.28
C TYR A 69 19.89 4.90 3.64
N ASN A 70 20.73 5.81 3.14
CA ASN A 70 20.51 7.25 3.30
C ASN A 70 19.56 7.77 2.21
N TRP A 71 18.32 8.03 2.60
CA TRP A 71 17.31 8.64 1.74
C TRP A 71 17.19 10.13 2.06
N ARG A 72 17.88 10.95 1.27
CA ARG A 72 17.82 12.42 1.33
C ARG A 72 18.09 13.02 2.73
N GLY A 73 18.98 12.39 3.51
CA GLY A 73 19.32 12.80 4.87
C GLY A 73 18.67 11.97 5.96
N GLU A 74 17.66 11.15 5.63
CA GLU A 74 17.00 10.22 6.55
C GLU A 74 17.57 8.82 6.41
N ILE A 75 17.73 8.11 7.53
CA ILE A 75 18.22 6.73 7.53
C ILE A 75 17.03 5.77 7.47
N LEU A 76 16.89 5.07 6.35
CA LEU A 76 15.87 4.05 6.17
C LEU A 76 16.44 2.65 6.41
N TRP A 77 15.68 1.81 7.09
CA TRP A 77 15.95 0.38 7.17
C TRP A 77 15.53 -0.30 5.88
N ILE A 78 16.41 -1.13 5.34
CA ILE A 78 16.12 -1.93 4.15
C ILE A 78 15.84 -3.36 4.58
N ALA A 79 14.60 -3.81 4.35
CA ALA A 79 14.15 -5.16 4.59
C ALA A 79 13.89 -5.89 3.26
N ASP A 80 14.31 -7.15 3.17
CA ASP A 80 13.92 -8.08 2.12
C ASP A 80 12.51 -8.59 2.42
N LEU A 81 11.53 -8.09 1.69
CA LEU A 81 10.12 -8.43 1.91
C LEU A 81 9.82 -9.90 1.62
N GLY A 82 10.47 -10.49 0.61
CA GLY A 82 10.33 -11.91 0.29
C GLY A 82 10.79 -12.77 1.47
N HIS A 83 11.98 -12.49 1.98
CA HIS A 83 12.48 -13.19 3.16
C HIS A 83 11.59 -12.95 4.39
N LEU A 84 11.14 -11.71 4.62
CA LEU A 84 10.31 -11.35 5.77
C LEU A 84 8.99 -12.14 5.81
N VAL A 85 8.39 -12.41 4.65
CA VAL A 85 7.13 -13.17 4.55
C VAL A 85 7.33 -14.68 4.34
N GLY A 86 8.57 -15.18 4.44
CA GLY A 86 8.90 -16.60 4.33
C GLY A 86 9.07 -17.13 2.91
N LEU A 87 9.26 -16.26 1.92
CA LEU A 87 9.59 -16.61 0.54
C LEU A 87 11.10 -16.70 0.33
N THR A 88 11.50 -17.13 -0.88
CA THR A 88 12.91 -17.22 -1.28
C THR A 88 13.57 -15.84 -1.17
N PRO A 89 14.69 -15.72 -0.44
CA PRO A 89 15.37 -14.44 -0.31
C PRO A 89 15.98 -13.95 -1.63
N SER A 90 15.99 -12.63 -1.85
CA SER A 90 16.45 -12.01 -3.11
C SER A 90 17.97 -11.98 -3.31
N TYR A 91 18.75 -12.73 -2.52
CA TYR A 91 20.22 -12.68 -2.49
C TYR A 91 20.93 -14.01 -2.63
N GLN A 92 20.24 -14.99 -3.19
CA GLN A 92 20.89 -16.23 -3.63
C GLN A 92 21.46 -16.06 -5.02
#